data_AF-A0A971JWM9-F1
#
_entry.id   AF-A0A971JWM9-F1
#
_cell.length_a   1.000
_cell.length_b   1.000
_cell.length_c   1.000
_cell.angle_alpha   90.00
_cell.angle_beta   90.00
_cell.angle_gamma   90.00
#
_symmetry.space_group_name_H-M   'P 1'
#
loop_
_entity.id
_entity.type
_entity.pdbx_description
1 polymer ?
#
loop_
_entity_poly.entity_id
_entity_poly.type
_entity_poly.pdbx_seq_one_letter_code
_entity_poly.pdbx_strand_id
1 'polypeptide(L)' 'MTASRTAPPGDSLDRLRDEIVACRACPRLVEWRERVGREKRAAFRDEEYWARPVPGFGDPAAHLAIVGLAPAAHGANRTG' A
#
# COMPACT_ATOMS: atom_id res chain seq x y z
N MET A 1 35.52 -5.41 5.64
CA MET A 1 34.62 -6.12 6.56
C MET A 1 33.77 -5.09 7.28
N THR A 2 32.70 -4.61 6.64
CA THR A 2 31.68 -3.78 7.27
C THR A 2 30.44 -4.65 7.42
N ALA A 3 30.00 -4.82 8.66
CA ALA A 3 28.96 -5.75 9.04
C ALA A 3 27.66 -5.47 8.28
N SER A 4 27.17 -6.46 7.53
CA SER A 4 25.79 -6.48 7.05
C SER A 4 24.90 -6.57 8.29
N ARG A 5 24.17 -5.49 8.59
CA ARG A 5 23.14 -5.48 9.62
C ARG A 5 21.90 -6.16 9.02
N THR A 6 21.88 -7.48 9.05
CA THR A 6 20.66 -8.22 8.70
C THR A 6 19.70 -8.08 9.87
N ALA A 7 18.82 -7.08 9.79
CA ALA A 7 17.66 -7.01 10.67
C ALA A 7 16.78 -8.25 10.41
N PRO A 8 16.08 -8.79 11.42
CA PRO A 8 15.10 -9.83 11.18
C PRO A 8 14.08 -9.35 10.12
N PRO A 9 13.61 -10.21 9.21
CA PRO A 9 12.84 -9.80 8.03
C PRO A 9 11.61 -8.93 8.32
N GLY A 10 11.04 -9.04 9.54
CA GLY A 10 9.97 -8.14 10.02
C GLY A 10 10.38 -6.66 10.07
N ASP A 11 11.55 -6.33 10.63
CA ASP A 11 11.97 -4.92 10.84
C ASP A 11 12.26 -4.21 9.51
N SER A 12 12.81 -4.91 8.50
CA SER A 12 13.03 -4.29 7.17
C SER A 12 11.74 -4.10 6.37
N LEU A 13 10.80 -5.04 6.45
CA LEU A 13 9.53 -4.93 5.73
C LEU A 13 8.59 -3.92 6.38
N ASP A 14 8.63 -3.80 7.71
CA ASP A 14 7.88 -2.79 8.45
C ASP A 14 8.33 -1.37 8.07
N ARG A 15 9.65 -1.14 7.95
CA ARG A 15 10.17 0.17 7.47
C ARG A 15 9.75 0.47 6.03
N LEU A 16 9.88 -0.52 5.15
CA LEU A 16 9.46 -0.36 3.76
C LEU A 16 7.95 -0.07 3.66
N ARG A 17 7.13 -0.72 4.49
CA ARG A 17 5.70 -0.41 4.59
C ARG A 17 5.49 1.06 4.93
N ASP A 18 6.17 1.58 5.94
CA ASP A 18 6.00 2.97 6.37
C ASP A 18 6.42 3.96 5.28
N GLU A 19 7.54 3.68 4.59
CA GLU A 19 8.00 4.45 3.43
C GLU A 19 6.99 4.42 2.27
N ILE A 20 6.44 3.24 1.97
CA ILE A 20 5.41 3.08 0.93
C ILE A 20 4.17 3.89 1.29
N VAL A 21 3.64 3.76 2.51
CA VAL A 21 2.41 4.46 2.93
C VAL A 21 2.59 5.98 2.90
N ALA A 22 3.79 6.48 3.21
CA ALA A 22 4.12 7.90 3.14
C ALA A 22 4.32 8.43 1.72
N CYS A 23 4.44 7.56 0.70
CA CYS A 23 4.81 7.96 -0.64
C CYS A 23 3.76 8.86 -1.33
N ARG A 24 4.25 9.99 -1.86
CA ARG A 24 3.49 10.97 -2.66
C ARG A 24 4.20 11.34 -3.97
N ALA A 25 5.14 10.52 -4.45
CA ALA A 25 5.99 10.82 -5.60
C ALA A 25 5.26 10.96 -6.94
N CYS A 26 4.03 10.45 -7.06
CA CYS A 26 3.25 10.49 -8.30
C CYS A 26 2.01 11.40 -8.13
N PRO A 27 2.08 12.70 -8.47
CA PRO A 27 1.01 13.65 -8.20
C PRO A 27 -0.36 13.22 -8.75
N ARG A 28 -0.38 12.73 -10.00
CA ARG A 28 -1.60 12.22 -10.65
C ARG A 28 -2.26 11.08 -9.87
N LEU A 29 -1.48 10.17 -9.30
CA LEU A 29 -2.01 9.01 -8.56
C LEU A 29 -2.50 9.39 -7.16
N VAL A 30 -1.79 10.32 -6.52
CA VAL A 30 -2.20 10.90 -5.24
C VAL A 30 -3.54 11.61 -5.38
N GLU A 31 -3.68 12.46 -6.39
CA GLU A 31 -4.94 13.16 -6.67
C GLU A 31 -6.07 12.16 -6.94
N TRP A 32 -5.81 11.18 -7.82
CA TRP A 32 -6.81 10.17 -8.19
C TRP A 32 -7.30 9.35 -7.00
N ARG A 33 -6.39 8.78 -6.20
CA ARG A 33 -6.76 7.89 -5.08
C ARG A 33 -7.57 8.63 -4.00
N GLU A 34 -7.20 9.89 -3.72
CA GLU A 34 -7.87 10.74 -2.75
C GLU A 34 -9.22 11.21 -3.28
N ARG A 35 -9.33 11.54 -4.58
CA ARG A 35 -10.61 11.88 -5.20
C ARG A 35 -11.59 10.72 -5.14
N VAL A 36 -11.15 9.51 -5.51
CA VAL A 36 -11.98 8.30 -5.40
C VAL A 36 -12.41 8.04 -3.95
N GLY A 37 -11.52 8.28 -2.97
CA GLY A 37 -11.85 8.16 -1.55
C GLY A 37 -12.87 9.18 -1.04
N ARG A 38 -12.96 10.36 -1.68
CA ARG A 38 -13.99 11.39 -1.39
C ARG A 38 -15.31 11.11 -2.10
N GLU A 39 -15.25 10.84 -3.41
CA GLU A 39 -16.44 10.61 -4.24
C GLU A 39 -17.14 9.30 -3.87
N LYS A 40 -16.35 8.24 -3.66
CA LYS A 40 -16.76 6.87 -3.33
C LYS A 40 -17.77 6.26 -4.32
N ARG A 41 -17.80 4.93 -4.38
CA ARG A 41 -18.88 4.23 -5.10
C ARG A 41 -20.14 4.28 -4.23
N ALA A 42 -21.32 4.43 -4.83
CA ALA A 42 -22.60 4.48 -4.10
C ALA A 42 -22.77 3.33 -3.08
N ALA A 43 -22.34 2.11 -3.44
CA ALA A 43 -22.39 0.93 -2.56
C ALA A 43 -21.50 1.04 -1.30
N PHE A 44 -20.51 1.93 -1.29
CA PHE A 44 -19.50 2.11 -0.24
C PHE A 44 -19.45 3.56 0.26
N ARG A 45 -20.51 4.34 0.06
CA ARG A 45 -20.53 5.80 0.32
C ARG A 45 -20.27 6.14 1.79
N ASP A 46 -20.73 5.28 2.68
CA ASP A 46 -20.64 5.46 4.13
C ASP A 46 -19.38 4.82 4.74
N GLU A 47 -18.55 4.16 3.94
CA GLU A 47 -17.30 3.54 4.40
C GLU A 47 -16.13 4.54 4.41
N GLU A 48 -15.23 4.40 5.37
CA GLU A 48 -13.96 5.10 5.35
C GLU A 48 -13.00 4.43 4.34
N TYR A 49 -12.42 5.21 3.44
CA TYR A 49 -11.49 4.71 2.43
C TYR A 49 -10.06 4.89 2.90
N TRP A 50 -9.23 3.87 2.66
CA TRP A 50 -7.78 3.92 2.89
C TRP A 50 -7.09 5.10 2.18
N ALA A 51 -7.41 5.33 0.89
CA ALA A 51 -6.96 6.46 0.06
C ALA A 51 -5.45 6.75 0.09
N ARG A 52 -4.63 5.71 0.31
CA ARG A 52 -3.16 5.77 0.48
C ARG A 52 -2.48 4.68 -0.35
N PRO A 53 -1.14 4.70 -0.52
CA PRO A 53 -0.41 3.58 -1.12
C PRO A 53 -0.71 2.28 -0.38
N VAL A 54 -0.74 1.18 -1.12
CA VAL A 54 -1.08 -0.15 -0.60
C VAL A 54 0.22 -0.93 -0.45
N PRO A 55 0.66 -1.26 0.78
CA PRO A 55 1.81 -2.13 1.00
C PRO A 55 1.57 -3.53 0.47
N GLY A 56 2.67 -4.27 0.24
CA GLY A 56 2.56 -5.72 0.02
C GLY A 56 1.98 -6.42 1.25
N PHE A 57 1.26 -7.51 1.04
CA PHE A 57 0.71 -8.36 2.09
C PHE A 57 1.11 -9.81 1.86
N GLY A 58 1.12 -10.61 2.92
CA GLY A 58 1.40 -12.03 2.86
C GLY A 58 2.39 -12.48 3.92
N ASP A 59 2.86 -13.71 3.77
CA ASP A 59 3.89 -14.28 4.63
C ASP A 59 5.28 -13.70 4.27
N PRO A 60 5.99 -13.03 5.20
CA PRO A 60 7.36 -12.56 4.99
C PRO A 60 8.36 -13.67 4.59
N ALA A 61 8.04 -14.93 4.91
CA ALA A 61 8.82 -16.11 4.56
C ALA A 61 8.28 -16.82 3.29
N ALA A 62 7.34 -16.23 2.55
CA ALA A 62 6.82 -16.82 1.33
C ALA A 62 7.92 -17.07 0.29
N HIS A 63 7.86 -18.22 -0.37
CA HIS A 63 8.77 -18.59 -1.47
C HIS A 63 8.25 -18.15 -2.85
N LEU A 64 7.04 -17.60 -2.92
CA LEU A 64 6.37 -17.15 -4.15
C LEU A 64 5.79 -15.76 -3.94
N ALA A 65 6.04 -14.87 -4.90
CA ALA A 65 5.43 -13.54 -4.96
C ALA A 65 4.50 -13.43 -6.17
N ILE A 66 3.29 -12.90 -5.95
CA ILE A 66 2.34 -12.56 -7.02
C ILE A 66 2.34 -11.04 -7.17
N VAL A 67 2.75 -10.54 -8.33
CA VAL A 67 2.81 -9.11 -8.63
C VAL A 67 1.66 -8.73 -9.54
N GLY A 68 0.69 -8.00 -9.00
CA GLY A 68 -0.40 -7.41 -9.78
C GLY A 68 0.00 -6.12 -10.49
N LEU A 69 -0.91 -5.58 -11.30
CA LEU A 69 -0.68 -4.33 -12.04
C LEU A 69 -0.78 -3.08 -11.13
N ALA A 70 -1.91 -2.91 -10.44
CA ALA A 70 -2.19 -1.75 -9.62
C ALA A 70 -3.39 -1.99 -8.66
N PRO A 71 -3.50 -1.22 -7.56
CA PRO A 71 -4.67 -1.22 -6.70
C PRO A 71 -5.97 -0.83 -7.43
N ALA A 72 -7.05 -1.56 -7.18
CA ALA A 72 -8.38 -1.20 -7.66
C ALA A 72 -8.95 0.01 -6.90
N ALA A 73 -9.66 0.90 -7.61
CA ALA A 73 -10.24 2.13 -7.09
C ALA A 73 -11.18 1.94 -5.87
N HIS A 74 -11.89 0.82 -5.80
CA HIS A 74 -12.82 0.49 -4.70
C HIS A 74 -12.49 -0.84 -4.00
N GLY A 75 -11.32 -1.41 -4.30
CA GLY A 75 -10.78 -2.60 -3.64
C GLY A 75 -9.75 -2.18 -2.60
N ALA A 76 -8.47 -2.28 -2.96
CA ALA A 76 -7.36 -1.91 -2.08
C ALA A 76 -7.31 -0.39 -1.77
N ASN A 77 -7.76 0.49 -2.68
CA ASN A 77 -7.89 1.92 -2.33
C ASN A 77 -8.97 2.20 -1.25
N ARG A 78 -9.90 1.27 -1.04
CA ARG A 78 -10.88 1.31 0.05
C ARG A 78 -10.33 0.66 1.32
N THR A 79 -9.66 -0.48 1.19
CA THR A 79 -9.36 -1.38 2.32
C THR A 79 -7.93 -1.31 2.86
N GLY A 80 -6.98 -0.78 2.09
CA GLY A 80 -5.55 -0.96 2.36
C GLY A 80 -5.09 -2.24 1.72
#